data_AF-J0U362-F1
#
_entry.id   AF-J0U362-F1
#
_cell.length_a   1.000
_cell.length_b   1.000
_cell.length_c   1.000
_cell.angle_alpha   90.00
_cell.angle_beta   90.00
_cell.angle_gamma   90.00
#
_symmetry.space_group_name_H-M   'P 1'
#
loop_
_entity.id
_entity.type
_entity.pdbx_description
1 polymer ?
#
loop_
_entity_poly.entity_id
_entity_poly.type
_entity_poly.pdbx_seq_one_letter_code
_entity_poly.pdbx_strand_id
1 'polypeptide(L)'
;AAAAAAASSTSFEATVAMEAIQGSGRSEQQRYKDAYPIATELTAGLGLRGFRLNLAVEGVGSFSDLAALAPKIREAVGDAKFARLDKALFD
;
A
#
# COMPACT_ATOMS: atom_id res chain seq x y z
N ALA A 1 -44.64 -5.35 -14.61
CA ALA A 1 -43.64 -6.36 -15.03
C ALA A 1 -42.29 -5.96 -14.45
N ALA A 2 -41.62 -6.88 -13.77
CA ALA A 2 -40.32 -6.68 -13.14
C ALA A 2 -39.16 -7.08 -14.08
N ALA A 3 -38.00 -6.50 -13.79
CA ALA A 3 -36.63 -6.96 -14.04
C ALA A 3 -36.05 -6.94 -15.47
N ALA A 4 -34.95 -6.19 -15.63
CA ALA A 4 -33.71 -6.69 -16.22
C ALA A 4 -32.53 -5.84 -15.69
N ALA A 5 -31.64 -6.49 -14.95
CA ALA A 5 -30.51 -5.93 -14.24
C ALA A 5 -29.20 -6.16 -15.00
N ALA A 6 -28.26 -5.22 -14.79
CA ALA A 6 -26.82 -5.42 -14.66
C ALA A 6 -26.09 -6.21 -15.77
N ALA A 7 -25.58 -5.49 -16.77
CA ALA A 7 -24.56 -5.99 -17.70
C ALA A 7 -23.56 -4.88 -18.06
N SER A 8 -22.84 -4.31 -17.07
CA SER A 8 -21.79 -3.31 -17.36
C SER A 8 -20.57 -3.35 -16.44
N SER A 9 -20.44 -4.34 -15.57
CA SER A 9 -19.37 -4.37 -14.55
C SER A 9 -18.05 -5.02 -14.99
N THR A 10 -17.95 -5.55 -16.21
CA THR A 10 -16.72 -6.25 -16.67
C THR A 10 -15.70 -5.32 -17.35
N SER A 11 -16.06 -4.08 -17.66
CA SER A 11 -15.21 -3.19 -18.47
C SER A 11 -14.27 -2.29 -17.65
N PHE A 12 -14.55 -2.09 -16.36
CA PHE A 12 -13.71 -1.26 -15.48
C PHE A 12 -12.57 -2.04 -14.81
N GLU A 13 -12.78 -3.33 -14.54
CA GLU A 13 -11.75 -4.18 -13.90
C GLU A 13 -10.59 -4.50 -14.86
N ALA A 14 -10.88 -4.63 -16.16
CA ALA A 14 -9.89 -4.94 -17.18
C ALA A 14 -8.96 -3.75 -17.53
N THR A 15 -9.44 -2.51 -17.40
CA THR A 15 -8.64 -1.30 -17.65
C THR A 15 -7.77 -0.92 -16.45
N VAL A 16 -8.28 -1.06 -15.21
CA VAL A 16 -7.49 -0.80 -13.99
C VAL A 16 -6.32 -1.79 -13.85
N ALA A 17 -6.49 -3.02 -14.32
CA ALA A 17 -5.40 -4.02 -14.35
C ALA A 17 -4.27 -3.66 -15.34
N MET A 18 -4.56 -2.89 -16.40
CA MET A 18 -3.61 -2.57 -17.47
C MET A 18 -2.72 -1.35 -17.15
N GLU A 19 -3.21 -0.39 -16.34
CA GLU A 19 -2.44 0.80 -15.91
C GLU A 19 -1.45 0.51 -14.75
N ALA A 20 -1.58 -0.63 -14.05
CA ALA A 20 -0.69 -1.03 -12.96
C ALA A 20 0.71 -1.53 -13.40
N ILE A 21 1.03 -1.45 -14.69
CA ILE A 21 2.26 -1.97 -15.29
C ILE A 21 3.26 -0.83 -15.49
N GLN A 22 3.88 -0.30 -14.43
CA GLN A 22 5.22 0.31 -14.52
C GLN A 22 5.86 0.26 -13.12
N GLY A 23 6.79 -0.67 -12.90
CA GLY A 23 7.62 -0.72 -11.68
C GLY A 23 8.20 -2.10 -11.37
N SER A 24 7.35 -3.08 -11.05
CA SER A 24 7.77 -4.34 -10.41
C SER A 24 7.20 -5.62 -11.07
N GLY A 25 6.33 -5.48 -12.07
CA GLY A 25 5.48 -6.58 -12.55
C GLY A 25 4.40 -7.04 -11.55
N ARG A 26 4.36 -6.43 -10.34
CA ARG A 26 3.35 -6.70 -9.31
C ARG A 26 2.25 -5.62 -9.34
N SER A 27 1.00 -6.07 -9.21
CA SER A 27 -0.14 -5.14 -9.07
C SER A 27 0.00 -4.27 -7.83
N GLU A 28 -0.58 -3.07 -7.84
CA GLU A 28 -0.59 -2.17 -6.68
C GLU A 28 -1.20 -2.84 -5.45
N GLN A 29 -2.28 -3.61 -5.64
CA GLN A 29 -2.93 -4.33 -4.55
C GLN A 29 -2.00 -5.39 -3.93
N GLN A 30 -1.20 -6.08 -4.74
CA GLN A 30 -0.22 -7.04 -4.23
C GLN A 30 0.87 -6.33 -3.43
N ARG A 31 1.42 -5.23 -3.98
CA ARG A 31 2.42 -4.41 -3.29
C ARG A 31 1.91 -3.86 -1.96
N TYR A 32 0.68 -3.37 -1.93
CA TYR A 32 0.03 -2.91 -0.71
C TYR A 32 -0.09 -4.03 0.32
N LYS A 33 -0.60 -5.21 -0.08
CA LYS A 33 -0.74 -6.37 0.82
C LYS A 33 0.59 -6.82 1.41
N ASP A 34 1.66 -6.79 0.61
CA ASP A 34 3.00 -7.18 1.07
C ASP A 34 3.63 -6.12 1.99
N ALA A 35 3.46 -4.83 1.66
CA ALA A 35 4.11 -3.72 2.34
C ALA A 35 3.41 -3.31 3.64
N TYR A 36 2.08 -3.38 3.70
CA TYR A 36 1.28 -2.95 4.85
C TYR A 36 1.73 -3.60 6.19
N PRO A 37 1.82 -4.94 6.33
CA PRO A 37 2.24 -5.55 7.59
C PRO A 37 3.66 -5.14 8.01
N ILE A 38 4.55 -4.88 7.04
CA ILE A 38 5.92 -4.45 7.29
C ILE A 38 5.93 -3.01 7.81
N ALA A 39 5.14 -2.12 7.21
CA ALA A 39 5.01 -0.74 7.67
C ALA A 39 4.42 -0.67 9.08
N THR A 40 3.41 -1.48 9.39
CA THR A 40 2.82 -1.57 10.74
C THR A 40 3.84 -2.09 11.75
N GLU A 41 4.57 -3.17 11.44
CA GLU A 41 5.63 -3.73 12.30
C GLU A 41 6.72 -2.69 12.63
N LEU A 42 7.24 -2.03 11.59
CA LEU A 42 8.30 -1.03 11.70
C LEU A 42 7.87 0.17 12.55
N THR A 43 6.65 0.66 12.34
CA THR A 43 6.13 1.84 13.05
C THR A 43 5.68 1.52 14.48
N ALA A 44 5.16 0.31 14.74
CA ALA A 44 4.83 -0.15 16.09
C ALA A 44 6.09 -0.30 16.95
N GLY A 45 7.20 -0.76 16.36
CA GLY A 45 8.50 -0.93 17.04
C GLY A 45 9.15 0.38 17.53
N LEU A 46 8.64 1.55 17.12
CA LEU A 46 9.10 2.87 17.58
C LEU A 46 8.49 3.29 18.93
N GLY A 47 7.48 2.58 19.43
CA GLY A 47 6.75 2.93 20.65
C GLY A 47 6.05 4.30 20.55
N LEU A 48 5.98 5.04 21.66
CA LEU A 48 5.26 6.33 21.71
C LEU A 48 5.78 7.36 20.70
N ARG A 49 7.06 7.30 20.33
CA ARG A 49 7.66 8.21 19.33
C ARG A 49 7.09 7.99 17.93
N GLY A 50 6.67 6.75 17.61
CA GLY A 50 6.07 6.40 16.33
C GLY A 50 4.55 6.28 16.35
N PHE A 51 3.89 6.46 17.50
CA PHE A 51 2.45 6.22 17.65
C PHE A 51 1.59 6.93 16.59
N ARG A 52 1.86 8.22 16.31
CA ARG A 52 1.11 8.98 15.28
C ARG A 52 1.38 8.46 13.87
N LEU A 53 2.59 8.02 13.60
CA LEU A 53 2.97 7.45 12.31
C LEU A 53 2.36 6.06 12.13
N ASN A 54 2.29 5.27 13.20
CA ASN A 54 1.62 3.96 13.20
C ASN A 54 0.12 4.12 12.91
N LEU A 55 -0.58 5.05 13.58
CA LEU A 55 -1.98 5.35 13.26
C LEU A 55 -2.20 5.84 11.82
N ALA A 56 -1.24 6.61 11.28
CA ALA A 56 -1.30 7.03 9.88
C ALA A 56 -1.19 5.82 8.93
N VAL A 57 -0.33 4.85 9.24
CA VAL A 57 -0.21 3.59 8.49
C VAL A 57 -1.47 2.75 8.63
N GLU A 58 -2.04 2.58 9.83
CA GLU A 58 -3.27 1.80 10.02
C GLU A 58 -4.48 2.39 9.29
N GLY A 59 -4.46 3.70 9.03
CA GLY A 59 -5.51 4.41 8.29
C GLY A 59 -5.38 4.33 6.76
N VAL A 60 -4.29 3.81 6.19
CA VAL A 60 -4.14 3.75 4.72
C VAL A 60 -4.97 2.62 4.11
N GLY A 61 -5.69 2.92 3.03
CA GLY A 61 -6.52 1.94 2.31
C GLY A 61 -5.97 1.52 0.94
N SER A 62 -4.85 2.10 0.50
CA SER A 62 -4.33 1.91 -0.85
C SER A 62 -2.79 1.91 -0.90
N PHE A 63 -2.24 1.37 -1.99
CA PHE A 63 -0.81 1.43 -2.27
C PHE A 63 -0.28 2.86 -2.30
N SER A 64 -0.97 3.76 -3.00
CA SER A 64 -0.57 5.16 -3.15
C SER A 64 -0.45 5.86 -1.79
N ASP A 65 -1.43 5.66 -0.91
CA ASP A 65 -1.42 6.26 0.43
C ASP A 65 -0.27 5.72 1.29
N LEU A 66 -0.01 4.41 1.22
CA LEU A 66 1.10 3.78 1.93
C LEU A 66 2.46 4.27 1.41
N ALA A 67 2.62 4.37 0.09
CA ALA A 67 3.83 4.87 -0.55
C ALA A 67 4.09 6.35 -0.18
N ALA A 68 3.04 7.16 -0.02
CA ALA A 68 3.17 8.54 0.43
C ALA A 68 3.72 8.68 1.86
N LEU A 69 3.57 7.66 2.71
CA LEU A 69 4.16 7.61 4.06
C LEU A 69 5.61 7.12 4.07
N ALA A 70 6.08 6.51 2.99
CA ALA A 70 7.40 5.87 2.91
C ALA A 70 8.57 6.79 3.33
N PRO A 71 8.64 8.08 2.91
CA PRO A 71 9.72 8.97 3.35
C PRO A 71 9.72 9.19 4.87
N LYS A 72 8.54 9.36 5.48
CA LYS A 72 8.40 9.56 6.94
C LYS A 72 8.76 8.29 7.72
N ILE A 73 8.39 7.12 7.20
CA ILE A 73 8.77 5.83 7.80
C ILE A 73 10.28 5.68 7.74
N ARG A 74 10.90 5.94 6.58
CA ARG A 74 12.35 5.88 6.39
C ARG A 74 13.10 6.80 7.36
N GLU A 75 12.68 8.05 7.49
CA GLU A 75 13.25 9.00 8.46
C GLU A 75 13.16 8.49 9.90
N ALA A 76 12.04 7.86 10.27
CA ALA A 76 11.80 7.41 11.65
C ALA A 76 12.55 6.13 12.02
N VAL A 77 12.70 5.17 11.09
CA VAL A 77 13.32 3.86 11.35
C VAL A 77 14.76 3.74 10.87
N GLY A 78 15.20 4.63 9.98
CA GLY A 78 16.50 4.62 9.30
C GLY A 78 16.55 3.68 8.09
N ASP A 79 17.51 3.93 7.20
CA ASP A 79 17.66 3.23 5.91
C ASP A 79 17.71 1.70 6.04
N ALA A 80 18.48 1.21 7.02
CA ALA A 80 18.70 -0.22 7.20
C ALA A 80 17.39 -0.97 7.52
N LYS A 81 16.53 -0.40 8.37
CA LYS A 81 15.23 -1.01 8.70
C LYS A 81 14.19 -0.79 7.60
N PHE A 82 14.29 0.33 6.89
CA PHE A 82 13.38 0.67 5.82
C PHE A 82 13.56 -0.19 4.55
N ALA A 83 14.75 -0.74 4.30
CA ALA A 83 15.05 -1.52 3.09
C ALA A 83 14.04 -2.65 2.79
N ARG A 84 13.52 -3.34 3.82
CA ARG A 84 12.52 -4.40 3.65
C ARG A 84 11.18 -3.83 3.13
N LEU A 85 10.79 -2.65 3.62
CA LEU A 85 9.57 -1.98 3.20
C LEU A 85 9.73 -1.38 1.80
N ASP A 86 10.89 -0.80 1.50
CA ASP A 86 11.23 -0.26 0.18
C ASP A 86 11.05 -1.31 -0.92
N LYS A 87 11.62 -2.50 -0.72
CA LYS A 87 11.44 -3.64 -1.62
C LYS A 87 9.97 -4.01 -1.80
N ALA A 88 9.20 -4.07 -0.71
CA ALA A 88 7.78 -4.42 -0.78
C ALA A 88 6.96 -3.39 -1.56
N LEU A 89 7.33 -2.11 -1.52
CA LEU A 89 6.65 -1.01 -2.21
C LEU A 89 7.07 -0.85 -3.68
N PHE A 90 8.35 -1.02 -4.00
CA PHE A 90 8.90 -0.50 -5.26
C PHE A 90 9.65 -1.52 -6.14
N ASP A 91 10.09 -2.66 -5.61
CA ASP A 91 10.78 -3.73 -6.36
C ASP A 91 9.82 -4.74 -6.98
#